data_AF-A0A1V4PSI5-F1
#
_entry.id   AF-A0A1V4PSI5-F1
#
_cell.length_a   1.000
_cell.length_b   1.000
_cell.length_c   1.000
_cell.angle_alpha   90.00
_cell.angle_beta   90.00
_cell.angle_gamma   90.00
#
_symmetry.space_group_name_H-M   'P 1'
#
loop_
_entity.id
_entity.type
_entity.pdbx_description
1 polymer ?
#
loop_
_entity_poly.entity_id
_entity_poly.type
_entity_poly.pdbx_seq_one_letter_code
_entity_poly.pdbx_strand_id
1 'polypeptide(L)'
;LRDPGRRPLLVVVTDGRATARADALERSRRAAAYVAAQRISAIVVDCESGRMRMGLARVLAEHMAAEHVWLSQVNAEALTDIVRGATREGAA
;
A
#
# COMPACT_ATOMS: atom_id res chain seq x y z
N LEU A 1 8.84 -0.82 -25.60
CA LEU A 1 8.37 -2.10 -25.02
C LEU A 1 8.83 -2.18 -23.57
N ARG A 2 7.97 -2.61 -22.62
CA ARG A 2 8.35 -2.83 -21.22
C ARG A 2 9.07 -4.17 -21.10
N ASP A 3 10.14 -4.22 -20.30
CA ASP A 3 10.91 -5.42 -20.00
C ASP A 3 10.06 -6.43 -19.18
N PRO A 4 9.82 -7.65 -19.68
CA PRO A 4 9.06 -8.69 -18.97
C PRO A 4 9.71 -9.16 -17.66
N GLY A 5 11.03 -8.96 -17.51
CA GLY A 5 11.77 -9.31 -16.29
C GLY A 5 11.65 -8.27 -15.18
N ARG A 6 11.05 -7.10 -15.43
CA ARG A 6 10.86 -6.08 -14.38
C ARG A 6 9.79 -6.52 -13.39
N ARG A 7 10.22 -6.71 -12.15
CA ARG A 7 9.32 -6.95 -11.01
C ARG A 7 8.52 -5.67 -10.70
N PRO A 8 7.18 -5.69 -10.77
CA PRO A 8 6.37 -4.52 -10.44
C PRO A 8 6.35 -4.26 -8.94
N LEU A 9 6.32 -2.99 -8.56
CA LEU A 9 6.05 -2.52 -7.19
C LEU A 9 4.75 -1.70 -7.20
N LEU A 10 3.76 -2.13 -6.42
CA LEU A 10 2.51 -1.39 -6.21
C LEU A 10 2.61 -0.58 -4.91
N VAL A 11 2.43 0.74 -5.01
CA VAL A 11 2.38 1.62 -3.84
C VAL A 11 0.97 2.15 -3.69
N VAL A 12 0.33 1.87 -2.56
CA VAL A 12 -1.00 2.37 -2.19
C VAL A 12 -0.83 3.46 -1.16
N VAL A 13 -1.19 4.70 -1.49
CA VAL A 13 -1.17 5.81 -0.55
C VAL A 13 -2.60 6.12 -0.13
N THR A 14 -2.89 6.11 1.17
CA THR A 14 -4.26 6.24 1.68
C THR A 14 -4.31 7.01 3.00
N ASP A 15 -5.39 7.77 3.21
CA ASP A 15 -5.74 8.40 4.50
C ASP A 15 -6.58 7.47 5.39
N GLY A 16 -6.59 6.16 5.09
CA GLY A 16 -7.30 5.12 5.82
C GLY A 16 -8.80 5.04 5.52
N ARG A 17 -9.36 5.87 4.65
CA ARG A 17 -10.82 5.90 4.42
C ARG A 17 -11.29 4.95 3.34
N ALA A 18 -12.49 4.40 3.52
CA ALA A 18 -13.24 3.65 2.50
C ALA A 18 -14.65 4.24 2.34
N THR A 19 -14.74 5.37 1.64
CA THR A 19 -15.94 6.25 1.60
C THR A 19 -16.92 5.94 0.46
N ALA A 20 -16.71 4.86 -0.30
CA ALA A 20 -17.61 4.46 -1.38
C ALA A 20 -18.94 3.88 -0.84
N ARG A 21 -19.81 3.41 -1.73
CA ARG A 21 -21.12 2.81 -1.40
C ARG A 21 -21.01 1.66 -0.39
N ALA A 22 -22.16 1.28 0.19
CA ALA A 22 -22.28 0.20 1.17
C ALA A 22 -21.60 -1.09 0.67
N ASP A 23 -20.54 -1.52 1.39
CA ASP A 23 -19.55 -2.59 1.08
C ASP A 23 -18.10 -2.11 0.77
N ALA A 24 -17.81 -0.80 0.82
CA ALA A 24 -16.50 -0.25 0.41
C ALA A 24 -15.28 -0.96 1.03
N LEU A 25 -15.38 -1.29 2.32
CA LEU A 25 -14.34 -2.05 3.03
C LEU A 25 -14.16 -3.45 2.48
N GLU A 26 -15.26 -4.17 2.24
CA GLU A 26 -15.23 -5.54 1.74
C GLU A 26 -14.65 -5.60 0.33
N ARG A 27 -15.05 -4.67 -0.54
CA ARG A 27 -14.46 -4.57 -1.89
C ARG A 27 -12.96 -4.28 -1.84
N SER A 28 -12.53 -3.39 -0.94
CA SER A 28 -11.12 -3.07 -0.75
C SER A 28 -10.32 -4.31 -0.35
N ARG A 29 -10.83 -5.11 0.61
CA ARG A 29 -10.22 -6.37 1.03
C ARG A 29 -10.15 -7.41 -0.08
N ARG A 30 -11.22 -7.55 -0.88
CA ARG A 30 -11.22 -8.45 -2.04
C ARG A 30 -10.19 -8.05 -3.09
N ALA A 31 -10.06 -6.75 -3.38
CA ALA A 31 -9.04 -6.24 -4.29
C ALA A 31 -7.63 -6.49 -3.74
N ALA A 32 -7.42 -6.28 -2.43
CA ALA A 32 -6.16 -6.57 -1.77
C ALA A 32 -5.75 -8.05 -1.85
N ALA A 33 -6.69 -8.95 -1.55
CA ALA A 33 -6.46 -10.40 -1.67
C ALA A 33 -6.12 -10.81 -3.11
N TYR A 34 -6.78 -10.18 -4.10
CA TYR A 34 -6.45 -10.41 -5.51
C TYR A 34 -5.03 -9.98 -5.85
N VAL A 35 -4.58 -8.81 -5.39
CA VAL A 35 -3.20 -8.34 -5.57
C VAL A 35 -2.20 -9.31 -4.93
N ALA A 36 -2.46 -9.76 -3.70
CA ALA A 36 -1.60 -10.71 -2.99
C ALA A 36 -1.45 -12.02 -3.78
N ALA A 37 -2.54 -12.53 -4.36
CA ALA A 37 -2.54 -13.74 -5.19
C ALA A 37 -1.68 -13.60 -6.45
N GLN A 38 -1.53 -12.38 -7.00
CA GLN A 38 -0.63 -12.10 -8.12
C GLN A 38 0.86 -12.03 -7.72
N ARG A 39 1.18 -12.11 -6.42
CA ARG A 39 2.55 -11.98 -5.88
C ARG A 39 3.26 -10.69 -6.30
N ILE A 40 2.49 -9.62 -6.43
CA ILE A 40 3.02 -8.27 -6.70
C ILE A 40 3.61 -7.74 -5.39
N SER A 41 4.89 -7.31 -5.42
CA SER A 41 5.48 -6.60 -4.28
C SER A 41 4.69 -5.31 -4.04
N ALA A 42 4.25 -5.07 -2.82
CA ALA A 42 3.37 -3.96 -2.49
C ALA A 42 3.73 -3.27 -1.16
N ILE A 43 3.46 -1.98 -1.11
CA ILE A 43 3.60 -1.13 0.09
C ILE A 43 2.30 -0.34 0.25
N VAL A 44 1.76 -0.32 1.46
CA VAL A 44 0.67 0.57 1.85
C VAL A 44 1.24 1.68 2.72
N VAL A 45 1.13 2.91 2.23
CA VAL A 45 1.51 4.13 2.91
C VAL A 45 0.26 4.72 3.57
N ASP A 46 0.24 4.67 4.90
CA ASP A 46 -0.81 5.21 5.76
C ASP A 46 -0.51 6.67 6.12
N CYS A 47 -1.38 7.56 5.67
CA CYS A 47 -1.31 8.99 5.89
C CYS A 47 -2.28 9.48 6.97
N GLU A 48 -2.87 8.57 7.77
CA GLU A 48 -3.71 8.96 8.90
C GLU A 48 -2.92 9.85 9.88
N SER A 49 -3.50 11.00 10.20
CA SER A 49 -2.94 12.01 11.10
C SER A 49 -3.93 12.37 12.20
N GLY A 50 -3.42 12.88 13.32
CA GLY A 50 -4.24 13.27 14.48
C GLY A 50 -4.43 12.17 15.52
N ARG A 51 -5.24 12.46 16.56
CA ARG A 51 -5.40 11.60 17.74
C ARG A 51 -6.27 10.37 17.51
N MET A 52 -7.12 10.38 16.47
CA MET A 52 -8.02 9.28 16.16
C MET A 52 -7.59 8.64 14.83
N ARG A 53 -7.35 7.33 14.86
CA ARG A 53 -6.96 6.53 13.69
C ARG A 53 -7.93 5.38 13.54
N MET A 54 -8.38 5.13 12.32
CA MET A 54 -9.26 4.02 11.98
C MET A 54 -8.48 2.72 11.85
N GLY A 55 -7.18 2.79 11.50
CA GLY A 55 -6.32 1.60 11.38
C GLY A 55 -6.64 0.73 10.17
N LEU A 56 -7.45 1.24 9.23
CA LEU A 56 -7.92 0.51 8.07
C LEU A 56 -6.80 0.29 7.03
N ALA A 57 -5.83 1.21 6.94
CA ALA A 57 -4.67 1.06 6.08
C ALA A 57 -3.81 -0.17 6.46
N ARG A 58 -3.63 -0.41 7.77
CA ARG A 58 -2.92 -1.60 8.27
C ARG A 58 -3.66 -2.90 7.91
N VAL A 59 -4.98 -2.94 8.13
CA VAL A 59 -5.80 -4.09 7.75
C VAL A 59 -5.73 -4.34 6.25
N LEU A 60 -5.71 -3.28 5.43
CA LEU A 60 -5.55 -3.40 3.99
C LEU A 60 -4.19 -4.01 3.62
N ALA A 61 -3.11 -3.53 4.24
CA ALA A 61 -1.75 -4.03 4.02
C ALA A 61 -1.63 -5.53 4.34
N GLU A 62 -2.24 -5.97 5.45
CA GLU A 62 -2.30 -7.38 5.84
C GLU A 62 -2.98 -8.24 4.76
N HIS A 63 -4.11 -7.79 4.19
CA HIS A 63 -4.80 -8.50 3.11
C HIS A 63 -4.01 -8.50 1.80
N MET A 64 -3.17 -7.48 1.58
CA MET A 64 -2.29 -7.40 0.40
C MET A 64 -0.99 -8.20 0.55
N ALA A 65 -0.69 -8.73 1.75
CA ALA A 65 0.65 -9.19 2.12
C ALA A 65 1.73 -8.12 1.82
N ALA A 66 1.38 -6.85 2.07
CA ALA A 66 2.19 -5.68 1.78
C ALA A 66 2.87 -5.13 3.04
N GLU A 67 3.99 -4.43 2.85
CA GLU A 67 4.58 -3.62 3.90
C GLU A 67 3.64 -2.46 4.28
N HIS A 68 3.51 -2.16 5.57
CA HIS A 68 2.73 -1.03 6.05
C HIS A 68 3.65 0.06 6.60
N VAL A 69 3.68 1.21 5.94
CA VAL A 69 4.47 2.37 6.34
C VAL A 69 3.55 3.49 6.78
N TRP A 70 3.77 4.03 7.97
CA TRP A 70 3.04 5.20 8.43
C TRP A 70 3.82 6.48 8.15
N LEU A 71 3.20 7.42 7.44
CA LEU A 71 3.72 8.76 7.17
C LEU A 71 2.74 9.81 7.67
N SER A 72 2.97 10.32 8.87
CA SER A 72 2.14 11.36 9.48
C SER A 72 2.06 12.65 8.64
N GLN A 73 3.10 12.93 7.85
CA GLN A 73 3.13 13.98 6.83
C GLN A 73 3.70 13.40 5.54
N VAL A 74 2.94 13.44 4.44
CA VAL A 74 3.43 13.03 3.13
C VAL A 74 4.38 14.10 2.61
N ASN A 75 5.68 13.85 2.70
CA ASN A 75 6.69 14.61 1.97
C ASN A 75 7.20 13.75 0.78
N ALA A 76 7.52 14.42 -0.33
CA ALA A 76 7.91 13.72 -1.56
C ALA A 76 9.23 12.93 -1.39
N GLU A 77 10.10 13.41 -0.51
CA GLU A 77 11.42 12.82 -0.25
C GLU A 77 11.31 11.48 0.48
N ALA A 78 10.59 11.41 1.60
CA ALA A 78 10.37 10.18 2.36
C ALA A 78 9.62 9.13 1.54
N LEU A 79 8.62 9.54 0.74
CA LEU A 79 7.95 8.60 -0.17
C LEU A 79 8.95 8.05 -1.21
N THR A 80 9.82 8.90 -1.75
CA THR A 80 10.86 8.48 -2.71
C THR A 80 11.85 7.51 -2.06
N ASP A 81 12.25 7.74 -0.82
CA ASP A 81 13.18 6.88 -0.09
C ASP A 81 12.58 5.51 0.21
N ILE A 82 11.31 5.46 0.63
CA ILE A 82 10.56 4.20 0.82
C ILE A 82 10.53 3.39 -0.47
N VAL A 83 10.16 4.02 -1.59
CA VAL A 83 10.07 3.34 -2.89
C VAL A 83 11.44 2.85 -3.35
N ARG A 84 12.51 3.64 -3.16
CA ARG A 84 13.87 3.23 -3.50
C ARG A 84 14.37 2.08 -2.65
N GLY A 85 14.06 2.07 -1.34
CA GLY A 85 14.35 0.96 -0.44
C GLY A 85 13.71 -0.34 -0.91
N ALA A 86 12.38 -0.33 -1.07
CA ALA A 86 11.64 -1.52 -1.47
C ALA A 86 12.00 -2.04 -2.88
N THR A 87 12.32 -1.14 -3.81
CA THR A 87 12.76 -1.55 -5.16
C THR A 87 14.12 -2.27 -5.11
N ARG A 88 15.01 -1.88 -4.20
CA ARG A 88 16.33 -2.54 -4.02
C ARG A 88 16.18 -3.90 -3.35
N GLU A 89 15.35 -4.01 -2.32
CA GLU A 89 15.07 -5.28 -1.63
C GLU A 89 14.41 -6.29 -2.56
N GLY A 90 13.51 -5.83 -3.42
CA GLY A 90 12.90 -6.69 -4.44
C GLY A 90 13.81 -7.03 -5.62
N ALA A 91 14.99 -6.41 -5.75
CA ALA A 91 15.96 -6.71 -6.81
C ALA A 91 17.05 -7.71 -6.36
N ALA A 92 17.15 -7.96 -5.05
CA ALA A 92 18.02 -8.98 -4.45
C ALA A 92 17.33 -10.36 -4.44
#